data_AF-A0A3L7U9B9-F1
#
_entry.id   AF-A0A3L7U9B9-F1
#
_cell.length_a   1.000
_cell.length_b   1.000
_cell.length_c   1.000
_cell.angle_alpha   90.00
_cell.angle_beta   90.00
_cell.angle_gamma   90.00
#
_symmetry.space_group_name_H-M   'P 1'
#
loop_
_entity.id
_entity.type
_entity.pdbx_description
1 polymer ?
#
loop_
_entity_poly.entity_id
_entity_poly.type
_entity_poly.pdbx_seq_one_letter_code
_entity_poly.pdbx_strand_id
1 'polypeptide(L)'
;MQRERFARRHKMMIGLQAQGTIRTGRSLWLCQWRQAAVALTLMLLAASACQSIPAAENRHPGVVWMTSYEEAMAVSQQTGHPILTVFTGSDWCPHCKTLEDNVLSSEAFRSWTDAKVVLLMIDLPQAGISQAVRSERSRVCIQYGVRTFPSVLLIGSDGGKLAVQTGYTGQSADVWLTQLAQHLPARAQAVLEPEKATDKVCQSLDEAVVTARGSKRPILLVVSRPGDSMANSNSASLINDPEFESFAHDHFVVARVAPTASNGSQTSQSMENLLGGAELPDNAVELIVTDDGEIPLFSQSGAQPPARIVNGLKRFLAARQAARLSEAARR
;
A
#
# COMPACT_ATOMS: atom_id res chain seq x y z
N MET A 1 -63.80 -3.31 -3.96
CA MET A 1 -63.27 -4.26 -4.96
C MET A 1 -63.61 -3.70 -6.35
N GLN A 2 -62.70 -2.92 -6.94
CA GLN A 2 -62.94 -2.26 -8.24
C GLN A 2 -61.74 -2.52 -9.13
N ARG A 3 -62.03 -3.22 -10.22
CA ARG A 3 -61.13 -3.81 -11.21
C ARG A 3 -60.97 -2.86 -12.40
N GLU A 4 -59.72 -2.72 -12.81
CA GLU A 4 -59.24 -2.92 -14.19
C GLU A 4 -59.65 -1.98 -15.34
N ARG A 5 -58.58 -1.53 -16.03
CA ARG A 5 -58.38 -1.48 -17.49
C ARG A 5 -59.31 -0.56 -18.30
N PHE A 6 -58.70 0.36 -19.06
CA PHE A 6 -58.55 0.13 -20.51
C PHE A 6 -57.58 1.13 -21.14
N ALA A 7 -56.66 0.59 -21.95
CA ALA A 7 -55.77 1.32 -22.82
C ALA A 7 -56.23 1.15 -24.26
N ARG A 8 -55.62 1.95 -25.16
CA ARG A 8 -55.53 1.76 -26.63
C ARG A 8 -56.81 2.19 -27.39
N ARG A 9 -56.77 2.76 -28.60
CA ARG A 9 -55.76 2.81 -29.66
C ARG A 9 -56.30 3.66 -30.82
N HIS A 10 -55.41 3.92 -31.79
CA HIS A 10 -55.64 4.16 -33.23
C HIS A 10 -55.94 5.60 -33.69
N LYS A 11 -55.51 6.06 -34.88
CA LYS A 11 -54.54 5.65 -35.93
C LYS A 11 -54.83 6.62 -37.09
N MET A 12 -53.83 6.92 -37.92
CA MET A 12 -54.00 7.32 -39.35
C MET A 12 -54.65 8.69 -39.60
N MET A 13 -54.41 9.44 -40.68
CA MET A 13 -53.42 9.45 -41.76
C MET A 13 -53.78 10.69 -42.61
N ILE A 14 -52.79 11.30 -43.28
CA ILE A 14 -52.90 12.04 -44.57
C ILE A 14 -53.74 13.33 -44.51
N GLY A 15 -53.32 14.50 -44.99
CA GLY A 15 -52.24 14.90 -45.89
C GLY A 15 -52.73 16.16 -46.60
N LEU A 16 -51.85 17.07 -47.01
CA LEU A 16 -52.14 17.96 -48.13
C LEU A 16 -50.83 18.46 -48.73
N GLN A 17 -50.68 18.19 -50.01
CA GLN A 17 -49.64 18.72 -50.87
C GLN A 17 -49.89 20.21 -51.16
N ALA A 18 -48.82 20.97 -51.33
CA ALA A 18 -48.83 22.14 -52.19
C ALA A 18 -47.50 22.21 -52.95
N GLN A 19 -47.64 22.43 -54.25
CA GLN A 19 -46.64 22.28 -55.30
C GLN A 19 -45.87 23.58 -55.54
N GLY A 20 -44.67 23.43 -56.11
CA GLY A 20 -44.05 24.40 -57.02
C GLY A 20 -43.19 25.49 -56.37
N THR A 21 -42.15 26.06 -56.99
CA THR A 21 -41.48 25.82 -58.27
C THR A 21 -40.13 26.57 -58.20
N ILE A 22 -39.03 25.89 -58.57
CA ILE A 22 -37.80 26.36 -59.25
C ILE A 22 -37.34 27.84 -59.08
N ARG A 23 -36.10 28.04 -58.56
CA ARG A 23 -35.00 28.78 -59.25
C ARG A 23 -33.70 28.88 -58.43
N THR A 24 -32.68 28.20 -58.93
CA THR A 24 -31.28 28.65 -59.15
C THR A 24 -30.69 29.78 -58.30
N GLY A 25 -29.64 29.45 -57.53
CA GLY A 25 -28.26 29.87 -57.84
C GLY A 25 -27.74 31.23 -57.32
N ARG A 26 -26.59 31.14 -56.65
CA ARG A 26 -25.55 32.18 -56.43
C ARG A 26 -25.82 33.25 -55.36
N SER A 27 -25.51 32.91 -54.10
CA SER A 27 -24.88 33.85 -53.15
C SER A 27 -24.46 33.17 -51.84
N LEU A 28 -23.75 32.05 -51.91
CA LEU A 28 -23.08 31.41 -50.76
C LEU A 28 -21.57 31.56 -50.91
N TRP A 29 -21.08 32.80 -51.03
CA TRP A 29 -19.66 33.08 -51.28
C TRP A 29 -19.13 34.33 -50.56
N LEU A 30 -19.73 34.77 -49.45
CA LEU A 30 -19.20 35.96 -48.72
C LEU A 30 -19.40 35.99 -47.20
N CYS A 31 -19.88 34.92 -46.55
CA CYS A 31 -20.05 34.91 -45.08
C CYS A 31 -19.44 33.68 -44.39
N GLN A 32 -18.40 33.11 -44.98
CA GLN A 32 -17.68 31.95 -44.42
C GLN A 32 -16.19 32.25 -44.23
N TRP A 33 -15.81 33.53 -44.10
CA TRP A 33 -14.42 33.99 -43.98
C TRP A 33 -14.26 35.04 -42.86
N ARG A 34 -15.11 34.99 -41.83
CA ARG A 34 -14.98 35.82 -40.61
C ARG A 34 -15.09 35.04 -39.29
N GLN A 35 -15.31 33.73 -39.33
CA GLN A 35 -15.42 32.89 -38.13
C GLN A 35 -14.20 31.99 -37.87
N ALA A 36 -13.27 31.86 -38.82
CA ALA A 36 -12.07 31.03 -38.66
C ALA A 36 -10.86 31.77 -38.02
N ALA A 37 -10.89 33.10 -37.96
CA ALA A 37 -9.75 33.90 -37.49
C ALA A 37 -9.72 34.16 -35.97
N VAL A 38 -10.79 33.84 -35.24
CA VAL A 38 -10.85 34.03 -33.77
C VAL A 38 -10.52 32.73 -33.00
N ALA A 39 -10.70 31.57 -33.64
CA ALA A 39 -10.42 30.28 -33.01
C ALA A 39 -8.93 29.88 -33.04
N LEU A 40 -8.14 30.42 -33.98
CA LEU A 40 -6.71 30.09 -34.10
C LEU A 40 -5.82 30.92 -33.16
N THR A 41 -6.27 32.10 -32.73
CA THR A 41 -5.55 32.96 -31.77
C THR A 41 -5.81 32.57 -30.31
N LEU A 42 -6.84 31.77 -30.02
CA LEU A 42 -7.13 31.25 -28.67
C LEU A 42 -6.45 29.91 -28.38
N MET A 43 -5.92 29.22 -29.39
CA MET A 43 -5.16 27.97 -29.23
C MET A 43 -3.64 28.18 -29.15
N LEU A 44 -3.13 29.39 -29.39
CA LEU A 44 -1.70 29.72 -29.31
C LEU A 44 -1.28 30.47 -28.02
N LEU A 45 -2.22 30.82 -27.14
CA LEU A 45 -1.94 31.45 -25.83
C LEU A 45 -1.92 30.46 -24.66
N ALA A 46 -2.25 29.17 -24.89
CA ALA A 46 -2.21 28.13 -23.86
C ALA A 46 -0.87 27.39 -23.75
N ALA A 47 0.12 27.71 -24.60
CA ALA A 47 1.42 27.04 -24.62
C ALA A 47 2.54 27.78 -23.86
N SER A 48 2.27 28.98 -23.29
CA SER A 48 3.27 29.82 -22.62
C SER A 48 3.14 29.88 -21.08
N ALA A 49 2.55 28.86 -20.47
CA ALA A 49 2.58 28.68 -19.02
C ALA A 49 3.16 27.31 -18.65
N CYS A 50 4.25 26.89 -19.31
CA CYS A 50 5.17 25.92 -18.72
C CYS A 50 6.04 26.70 -17.72
N GLN A 51 5.45 27.07 -16.58
CA GLN A 51 6.22 27.54 -15.44
C GLN A 51 7.06 26.35 -14.97
N SER A 52 8.37 26.51 -15.10
CA SER A 52 9.39 25.65 -14.53
C SER A 52 9.03 25.33 -13.08
N ILE A 53 8.73 24.04 -12.83
CA ILE A 53 8.73 23.47 -11.48
C ILE A 53 10.13 23.75 -10.92
N PRO A 54 10.28 24.49 -9.80
CA PRO A 54 11.57 24.56 -9.16
C PRO A 54 11.96 23.13 -8.81
N ALA A 55 13.07 22.67 -9.40
CA ALA A 55 13.70 21.41 -9.05
C ALA A 55 13.81 21.37 -7.53
N ALA A 56 13.28 20.30 -6.93
CA ALA A 56 13.45 20.00 -5.52
C ALA A 56 14.94 20.11 -5.21
N GLU A 57 15.30 21.15 -4.47
CA GLU A 57 16.63 21.33 -3.92
C GLU A 57 16.96 20.07 -3.13
N ASN A 58 18.13 19.50 -3.41
CA ASN A 58 18.69 18.33 -2.74
C ASN A 58 18.61 18.49 -1.21
N ARG A 59 17.50 18.00 -0.63
CA ARG A 59 17.41 17.72 0.79
C ARG A 59 17.82 16.26 0.95
N HIS A 60 18.70 16.01 1.92
CA HIS A 60 18.92 14.68 2.48
C HIS A 60 17.57 13.94 2.60
N PRO A 61 17.51 12.60 2.47
CA PRO A 61 16.29 11.84 2.78
C PRO A 61 15.96 12.06 4.25
N GLY A 62 15.20 13.12 4.48
CA GLY A 62 14.83 13.62 5.78
C GLY A 62 13.39 13.26 6.02
N VAL A 63 13.08 13.03 7.28
CA VAL A 63 11.74 12.82 7.79
C VAL A 63 10.78 13.88 7.22
N VAL A 64 9.84 13.47 6.37
CA VAL A 64 8.89 14.38 5.71
C VAL A 64 7.67 14.52 6.61
N TRP A 65 7.52 15.70 7.21
CA TRP A 65 6.35 16.06 8.00
C TRP A 65 5.27 16.67 7.11
N MET A 66 4.08 16.07 7.15
CA MET A 66 2.88 16.66 6.56
C MET A 66 2.28 17.67 7.55
N THR A 67 1.58 18.67 7.02
CA THR A 67 0.87 19.68 7.83
C THR A 67 -0.63 19.71 7.58
N SER A 68 -1.10 19.02 6.55
CA SER A 68 -2.51 18.84 6.22
C SER A 68 -2.98 17.49 6.75
N TYR A 69 -4.02 17.53 7.59
CA TYR A 69 -4.64 16.31 8.10
C TYR A 69 -5.28 15.49 6.98
N GLU A 70 -5.93 16.14 6.02
CA GLU A 70 -6.59 15.45 4.90
C GLU A 70 -5.58 14.74 4.00
N GLU A 71 -4.44 15.37 3.70
CA GLU A 71 -3.37 14.74 2.93
C GLU A 71 -2.76 13.56 3.68
N ALA A 72 -2.50 13.70 4.98
CA ALA A 72 -1.97 12.62 5.81
C ALA A 72 -2.93 11.42 5.88
N MET A 73 -4.25 11.67 5.99
CA MET A 73 -5.27 10.63 5.90
C MET A 73 -5.30 9.95 4.54
N ALA A 74 -5.18 10.70 3.44
CA ALA A 74 -5.13 10.11 2.10
C ALA A 74 -3.91 9.20 1.92
N VAL A 75 -2.72 9.63 2.36
CA VAL A 75 -1.49 8.81 2.31
C VAL A 75 -1.62 7.59 3.23
N SER A 76 -2.18 7.76 4.43
CA SER A 76 -2.41 6.67 5.37
C SER A 76 -3.36 5.61 4.82
N GLN A 77 -4.43 6.02 4.13
CA GLN A 77 -5.36 5.10 3.49
C GLN A 77 -4.75 4.36 2.29
N GLN A 78 -3.94 5.05 1.49
CA GLN A 78 -3.26 4.45 0.34
C GLN A 78 -2.20 3.43 0.76
N THR A 79 -1.40 3.77 1.77
CA THR A 79 -0.29 2.94 2.23
C THR A 79 -0.73 1.88 3.25
N GLY A 80 -1.79 2.15 4.00
CA GLY A 80 -2.25 1.39 5.15
C GLY A 80 -1.40 1.58 6.41
N HIS A 81 -0.50 2.57 6.41
CA HIS A 81 0.26 2.96 7.60
C HIS A 81 -0.56 3.89 8.50
N PRO A 82 -0.51 3.74 9.83
CA PRO A 82 -1.12 4.71 10.73
C PRO A 82 -0.37 6.05 10.69
N ILE A 83 -1.01 7.11 11.15
CA ILE A 83 -0.46 8.46 11.23
C ILE A 83 0.02 8.73 12.65
N LEU A 84 1.30 9.06 12.80
CA LEU A 84 1.83 9.64 14.03
C LEU A 84 1.66 11.15 13.94
N THR A 85 0.72 11.67 14.73
CA THR A 85 0.37 13.08 14.76
C THR A 85 0.94 13.77 15.99
N VAL A 86 1.77 14.78 15.78
CA VAL A 86 2.32 15.63 16.85
C VAL A 86 1.56 16.95 16.89
N PHE A 87 0.90 17.22 18.01
CA PHE A 87 0.27 18.49 18.31
C PHE A 87 1.26 19.34 19.12
N THR A 88 1.63 20.50 18.59
CA THR A 88 2.67 21.37 19.15
C THR A 88 2.28 22.85 19.13
N GLY A 89 3.03 23.66 19.87
CA GLY A 89 2.97 25.13 19.86
C GLY A 89 4.38 25.68 19.81
N SER A 90 4.90 25.87 18.60
CA SER A 90 6.34 26.07 18.32
C SER A 90 6.97 27.28 19.02
N ASP A 91 6.22 28.35 19.28
CA ASP A 91 6.73 29.59 19.89
C ASP A 91 6.55 29.66 21.41
N TRP A 92 5.47 29.10 21.98
CA TRP A 92 5.11 29.28 23.39
C TRP A 92 5.25 28.03 24.28
N CYS A 93 5.49 26.83 23.72
CA CYS A 93 5.54 25.58 24.48
C CYS A 93 6.99 25.07 24.68
N PRO A 94 7.59 25.19 25.89
CA PRO A 94 8.95 24.72 26.14
C PRO A 94 9.09 23.20 26.02
N HIS A 95 8.16 22.43 26.59
CA HIS A 95 8.17 20.97 26.53
C HIS A 95 8.04 20.44 25.10
N CYS A 96 7.42 21.20 24.21
CA CYS A 96 7.32 20.84 22.79
C CYS A 96 8.69 20.92 22.10
N LYS A 97 9.45 21.98 22.37
CA LYS A 97 10.84 22.11 21.88
C LYS A 97 11.72 21.00 22.42
N THR A 98 11.60 20.68 23.71
CA THR A 98 12.35 19.58 24.32
C THR A 98 12.01 18.21 23.68
N LEU A 99 10.75 17.96 23.34
CA LEU A 99 10.35 16.73 22.63
C LEU A 99 10.96 16.68 21.22
N GLU A 100 10.95 17.81 20.52
CA GLU A 100 11.53 17.92 19.18
C GLU A 100 13.05 17.65 19.20
N ASP A 101 13.77 18.30 20.11
CA ASP A 101 15.22 18.19 20.25
C ASP A 101 15.66 16.80 20.71
N ASN A 102 14.96 16.20 21.68
CA ASN A 102 15.40 14.94 22.27
C ASN A 102 14.90 13.70 21.51
N VAL A 103 13.78 13.81 20.79
CA VAL A 103 13.11 12.67 20.18
C VAL A 103 12.93 12.87 18.69
N LEU A 104 12.15 13.87 18.26
CA LEU A 104 11.72 13.97 16.85
C LEU A 104 12.88 14.26 15.87
N SER A 105 13.95 14.89 16.37
CA SER A 105 15.16 15.16 15.59
C SER A 105 16.23 14.07 15.71
N SER A 106 16.05 13.11 16.61
CA SER A 106 17.00 12.00 16.86
C SER A 106 17.04 11.02 15.67
N GLU A 107 18.21 10.42 15.43
CA GLU A 107 18.36 9.38 14.42
C GLU A 107 17.48 8.16 14.70
N ALA A 108 17.35 7.78 15.97
CA ALA A 108 16.47 6.69 16.41
C ALA A 108 15.02 6.90 15.96
N PHE A 109 14.51 8.13 16.06
CA PHE A 109 13.17 8.47 15.58
C PHE A 109 13.06 8.34 14.06
N ARG A 110 14.03 8.88 13.30
CA ARG A 110 14.01 8.80 11.83
C ARG A 110 13.97 7.35 11.35
N SER A 111 14.90 6.54 11.86
CA SER A 111 14.99 5.11 11.54
C SER A 111 13.73 4.34 11.95
N TRP A 112 13.06 4.76 13.02
CA TRP A 112 11.81 4.16 13.44
C TRP A 112 10.63 4.54 12.53
N THR A 113 10.61 5.74 11.95
CA THR A 113 9.45 6.25 11.20
C THR A 113 9.41 5.83 9.73
N ASP A 114 10.57 5.68 9.07
CA ASP A 114 10.70 5.63 7.59
C ASP A 114 9.84 4.59 6.86
N ALA A 115 9.43 3.50 7.54
CA ALA A 115 8.61 2.45 6.97
C ALA A 115 7.35 2.10 7.80
N LYS A 116 7.01 2.88 8.83
CA LYS A 116 6.04 2.46 9.85
C LYS A 116 4.83 3.36 9.95
N VAL A 117 5.03 4.66 9.75
CA VAL A 117 4.00 5.67 10.02
C VAL A 117 4.04 6.80 9.01
N VAL A 118 2.88 7.42 8.78
CA VAL A 118 2.79 8.74 8.13
C VAL A 118 2.97 9.80 9.21
N LEU A 119 3.77 10.83 8.94
CA LEU A 119 4.06 11.86 9.92
C LEU A 119 3.25 13.12 9.67
N LEU A 120 2.53 13.55 10.70
CA LEU A 120 1.69 14.76 10.67
C LEU A 120 2.06 15.67 11.84
N MET A 121 2.32 16.94 11.53
CA MET A 121 2.53 17.96 12.55
C MET A 121 1.42 19.00 12.51
N ILE A 122 0.71 19.12 13.62
CA ILE A 122 -0.34 20.12 13.85
C ILE A 122 0.22 21.17 14.83
N ASP A 123 0.80 22.22 14.27
CA ASP A 123 1.38 23.32 15.04
C ASP A 123 0.38 24.50 15.21
N LEU A 124 0.24 24.98 16.44
CA LEU A 124 -0.59 26.14 16.80
C LEU A 124 0.25 27.23 17.47
N PRO A 125 1.05 27.98 16.69
CA PRO A 125 1.82 29.10 17.22
C PRO A 125 0.93 30.32 17.52
N GLN A 126 1.42 31.22 18.38
CA GLN A 126 0.77 32.50 18.67
C GLN A 126 0.81 33.42 17.43
N ALA A 127 1.93 33.46 16.72
CA ALA A 127 2.10 34.27 15.52
C ALA A 127 2.45 33.42 14.28
N GLY A 128 2.48 34.03 13.10
CA GLY A 128 3.01 33.38 11.89
C GLY A 128 2.04 32.50 11.09
N ILE A 129 0.81 32.27 11.56
CA ILE A 129 -0.23 31.58 10.79
C ILE A 129 -1.49 32.43 10.61
N SER A 130 -2.17 32.25 9.47
CA SER A 130 -3.44 32.90 9.17
C SER A 130 -4.57 32.36 10.05
N GLN A 131 -5.67 33.12 10.18
CA GLN A 131 -6.82 32.67 10.95
C GLN A 131 -7.50 31.43 10.35
N ALA A 132 -7.45 31.28 9.02
CA ALA A 132 -7.98 30.10 8.33
C ALA A 132 -7.20 28.84 8.72
N VAL A 133 -5.86 28.87 8.61
CA VAL A 133 -4.98 27.75 9.00
C VAL A 133 -5.14 27.43 10.48
N ARG A 134 -5.22 28.46 11.34
CA ARG A 134 -5.47 28.28 12.77
C ARG A 134 -6.80 27.58 13.03
N SER A 135 -7.86 27.96 12.33
CA SER A 135 -9.17 27.33 12.46
C SER A 135 -9.14 25.86 12.02
N GLU A 136 -8.50 25.56 10.89
CA GLU A 136 -8.33 24.20 10.38
C GLU A 136 -7.59 23.29 11.38
N ARG A 137 -6.40 23.70 11.81
CA ARG A 137 -5.59 22.94 12.79
C ARG A 137 -6.31 22.79 14.14
N SER A 138 -7.04 23.82 14.57
CA SER A 138 -7.86 23.76 15.79
C SER A 138 -9.01 22.76 15.67
N ARG A 139 -9.62 22.60 14.49
CA ARG A 139 -10.66 21.57 14.26
C ARG A 139 -10.11 20.17 14.47
N VAL A 140 -8.90 19.89 13.98
CA VAL A 140 -8.23 18.60 14.20
C VAL A 140 -8.00 18.37 15.72
N CYS A 141 -7.54 19.39 16.43
CA CYS A 141 -7.39 19.30 17.89
C CYS A 141 -8.73 19.01 18.59
N ILE A 142 -9.82 19.67 18.18
CA ILE A 142 -11.16 19.45 18.73
C ILE A 142 -11.67 18.04 18.42
N GLN A 143 -11.52 17.58 17.18
CA GLN A 143 -11.93 16.25 16.72
C GLN A 143 -11.33 15.15 17.59
N TYR A 144 -10.05 15.28 17.95
CA TYR A 144 -9.35 14.28 18.75
C TYR A 144 -9.31 14.59 20.26
N GLY A 145 -9.96 15.66 20.71
CA GLY A 145 -10.02 16.04 22.12
C GLY A 145 -8.70 16.53 22.71
N VAL A 146 -7.78 17.05 21.89
CA VAL A 146 -6.49 17.59 22.33
C VAL A 146 -6.68 18.96 22.98
N ARG A 147 -6.16 19.10 24.20
CA ARG A 147 -6.26 20.33 25.02
C ARG A 147 -4.92 20.77 25.62
N THR A 148 -3.89 19.93 25.52
CA THR A 148 -2.59 20.09 26.17
C THR A 148 -1.48 19.85 25.16
N PHE A 149 -0.35 20.53 25.33
CA PHE A 149 0.77 20.46 24.40
C PHE A 149 2.08 20.19 25.17
N PRO A 150 2.99 19.35 24.63
CA PRO A 150 2.80 18.54 23.43
C PRO A 150 1.79 17.42 23.68
N SER A 151 1.07 17.01 22.64
CA SER A 151 0.30 15.76 22.64
C SER A 151 0.61 15.00 21.37
N VAL A 152 0.78 13.69 21.48
CA VAL A 152 1.08 12.82 20.34
C VAL A 152 0.02 11.74 20.24
N LEU A 153 -0.55 11.61 19.04
CA LEU A 153 -1.60 10.66 18.76
C LEU A 153 -1.16 9.71 17.66
N LEU A 154 -1.50 8.44 17.82
CA LEU A 154 -1.43 7.47 16.75
C LEU A 154 -2.85 7.28 16.19
N ILE A 155 -3.04 7.60 14.91
CA ILE A 155 -4.33 7.58 14.22
C ILE A 155 -4.29 6.46 13.17
N GLY A 156 -5.29 5.58 13.17
CA GLY A 156 -5.43 4.54 12.17
C GLY A 156 -5.82 5.09 10.80
N SER A 157 -5.67 4.29 9.75
CA SER A 157 -6.08 4.67 8.39
C SER A 157 -7.60 4.87 8.24
N ASP A 158 -8.39 4.36 9.19
CA ASP A 158 -9.83 4.58 9.34
C ASP A 158 -10.17 5.89 10.07
N GLY A 159 -9.16 6.65 10.53
CA GLY A 159 -9.32 7.85 11.35
C GLY A 159 -9.50 7.56 12.84
N GLY A 160 -9.50 6.29 13.25
CA GLY A 160 -9.65 5.85 14.63
C GLY A 160 -8.42 6.19 15.48
N LYS A 161 -8.62 6.48 16.76
CA LYS A 161 -7.54 6.80 17.69
C LYS A 161 -6.96 5.51 18.29
N LEU A 162 -5.74 5.16 17.93
CA LEU A 162 -5.04 3.96 18.39
C LEU A 162 -4.33 4.18 19.73
N ALA A 163 -3.65 5.32 19.87
CA ALA A 163 -2.93 5.68 21.09
C ALA A 163 -2.90 7.20 21.30
N VAL A 164 -2.71 7.59 22.56
CA VAL A 164 -2.53 8.98 22.97
C VAL A 164 -1.42 9.04 24.00
N GLN A 165 -0.47 9.94 23.78
CA GLN A 165 0.54 10.30 24.73
C GLN A 165 0.48 11.80 24.97
N THR A 166 0.20 12.19 26.21
CA THR A 166 0.01 13.59 26.59
C THR A 166 1.21 14.08 27.39
N GLY A 167 1.74 15.25 27.00
CA GLY A 167 2.91 15.85 27.61
C GLY A 167 4.21 15.15 27.24
N TYR A 168 5.31 15.73 27.70
CA TYR A 168 6.65 15.15 27.58
C TYR A 168 7.48 15.53 28.80
N THR A 169 8.04 14.52 29.47
CA THR A 169 8.77 14.68 30.73
C THR A 169 10.28 14.43 30.58
N GLY A 170 10.80 14.45 29.34
CA GLY A 170 12.23 14.28 29.09
C GLY A 170 12.71 12.83 28.98
N GLN A 171 11.83 11.86 28.74
CA GLN A 171 12.27 10.49 28.47
C GLN A 171 13.13 10.41 27.19
N SER A 172 14.07 9.46 27.14
CA SER A 172 14.88 9.18 25.95
C SER A 172 14.02 8.76 24.75
N ALA A 173 14.53 8.99 23.54
CA ALA A 173 13.86 8.61 22.30
C ALA A 173 13.42 7.14 22.29
N ASP A 174 14.28 6.19 22.70
CA ASP A 174 13.97 4.76 22.66
C ASP A 174 12.78 4.37 23.55
N VAL A 175 12.76 4.88 24.79
CA VAL A 175 11.66 4.67 25.74
C VAL A 175 10.37 5.27 25.20
N TRP A 176 10.45 6.47 24.64
CA TRP A 176 9.32 7.16 24.05
C TRP A 176 8.73 6.39 22.85
N LEU A 177 9.59 5.92 21.94
CA LEU A 177 9.21 5.13 20.77
C LEU A 177 8.62 3.78 21.16
N THR A 178 9.17 3.13 22.19
CA THR A 178 8.67 1.84 22.69
C THR A 178 7.23 1.94 23.18
N GLN A 179 6.86 3.04 23.83
CA GLN A 179 5.49 3.28 24.29
C GLN A 179 4.52 3.35 23.11
N LEU A 180 4.89 4.03 22.02
CA LEU A 180 4.04 4.11 20.82
C LEU A 180 4.00 2.80 20.03
N ALA A 181 5.12 2.08 19.97
CA ALA A 181 5.25 0.82 19.27
C ALA A 181 4.24 -0.25 19.73
N GLN A 182 3.94 -0.28 21.03
CA GLN A 182 2.97 -1.23 21.61
C GLN A 182 1.55 -1.09 21.05
N HIS A 183 1.22 0.07 20.49
CA HIS A 183 -0.11 0.38 19.97
C HIS A 183 -0.17 0.39 18.44
N LEU A 184 0.94 0.13 17.76
CA LEU A 184 0.94 0.00 16.31
C LEU A 184 0.12 -1.23 15.89
N PRO A 185 -0.62 -1.17 14.78
CA PRO A 185 -1.30 -2.34 14.24
C PRO A 185 -0.26 -3.40 13.83
N ALA A 186 -0.64 -4.68 13.89
CA ALA A 186 0.26 -5.81 13.63
C ALA A 186 1.09 -5.69 12.33
N ARG A 187 0.53 -5.05 11.29
CA ARG A 187 1.24 -4.75 10.03
C ARG A 187 2.42 -3.80 10.23
N ALA A 188 2.26 -2.74 11.02
CA ALA A 188 3.33 -1.80 11.33
C ALA A 188 4.29 -2.35 12.40
N GLN A 189 3.82 -3.26 13.26
CA GLN A 189 4.66 -3.98 14.23
C GLN A 189 5.58 -5.03 13.59
N ALA A 190 5.17 -5.62 12.46
CA ALA A 190 6.06 -6.51 11.70
C ALA A 190 7.36 -5.82 11.23
N VAL A 191 7.38 -4.49 11.22
CA VAL A 191 8.55 -3.64 10.88
C VAL A 191 9.32 -3.20 12.15
N LEU A 192 8.82 -3.46 13.37
CA LEU A 192 9.39 -3.02 14.65
C LEU A 192 10.36 -4.01 15.29
N GLU A 193 10.26 -5.28 14.94
CA GLU A 193 11.19 -6.26 15.47
C GLU A 193 12.56 -5.98 14.83
N PRO A 194 13.61 -5.68 15.62
CA PRO A 194 14.96 -5.60 15.10
C PRO A 194 15.24 -6.96 14.48
N GLU A 195 15.86 -6.97 13.30
CA GLU A 195 16.26 -8.14 12.54
C GLU A 195 16.91 -9.21 13.42
N LYS A 196 16.08 -10.09 13.99
CA LYS A 196 16.48 -11.32 14.67
C LYS A 196 15.61 -12.50 14.27
N ALA A 197 14.68 -12.30 13.35
CA ALA A 197 14.08 -13.36 12.58
C ALA A 197 13.85 -12.85 11.15
N THR A 198 14.18 -13.69 10.16
CA THR A 198 13.85 -13.57 8.73
C THR A 198 14.70 -12.73 7.80
N ASP A 199 16.02 -12.66 8.00
CA ASP A 199 16.97 -12.45 6.88
C ASP A 199 17.69 -13.74 6.47
N LYS A 200 17.28 -14.86 7.07
CA LYS A 200 17.80 -16.18 6.75
C LYS A 200 16.72 -16.93 5.98
N VAL A 201 16.94 -17.14 4.68
CA VAL A 201 16.25 -18.19 3.93
C VAL A 201 16.37 -19.47 4.76
N CYS A 202 15.25 -19.98 5.27
CA CYS A 202 15.28 -21.17 6.12
C CYS A 202 15.86 -22.31 5.30
N GLN A 203 16.89 -22.97 5.84
CA GLN A 203 17.56 -24.08 5.15
C GLN A 203 16.84 -25.41 5.38
N SER A 204 15.80 -25.40 6.22
CA SER A 204 14.99 -26.57 6.55
C SER A 204 13.49 -26.22 6.58
N LEU A 205 12.67 -27.22 6.24
CA LEU A 205 11.21 -27.11 6.30
C LEU A 205 10.72 -26.91 7.74
N ASP A 206 11.32 -27.60 8.71
CA ASP A 206 10.89 -27.54 10.12
C ASP A 206 11.07 -26.14 10.72
N GLU A 207 12.19 -25.47 10.42
CA GLU A 207 12.45 -24.08 10.81
C GLU A 207 11.43 -23.12 10.18
N ALA A 208 11.07 -23.36 8.91
CA ALA A 208 10.09 -22.58 8.19
C ALA A 208 8.68 -22.71 8.79
N VAL A 209 8.29 -23.94 9.19
CA VAL A 209 6.99 -24.21 9.81
C VAL A 209 6.85 -23.53 11.17
N VAL A 210 7.90 -23.58 11.99
CA VAL A 210 7.91 -22.90 13.30
C VAL A 210 7.76 -21.38 13.11
N THR A 211 8.49 -20.81 12.14
CA THR A 211 8.47 -19.37 11.84
C THR A 211 7.13 -18.91 11.25
N ALA A 212 6.52 -19.69 10.38
CA ALA A 212 5.22 -19.40 9.78
C ALA A 212 4.08 -19.43 10.81
N ARG A 213 4.12 -20.36 11.78
CA ARG A 213 3.14 -20.43 12.87
C ARG A 213 3.17 -19.17 13.74
N GLY A 214 4.36 -18.63 14.03
CA GLY A 214 4.51 -17.39 14.79
C GLY A 214 4.05 -16.14 14.02
N SER A 215 4.34 -16.08 12.73
CA SER A 215 4.08 -14.88 11.90
C SER A 215 2.70 -14.87 11.21
N LYS A 216 1.92 -15.96 11.26
CA LYS A 216 0.65 -16.16 10.53
C LYS A 216 0.79 -15.96 9.01
N ARG A 217 2.00 -16.10 8.47
CA ARG A 217 2.31 -15.98 7.05
C ARG A 217 2.48 -17.36 6.42
N PRO A 218 2.02 -17.58 5.18
CA PRO A 218 2.30 -18.82 4.46
C PRO A 218 3.79 -19.01 4.21
N ILE A 219 4.21 -20.26 4.13
CA ILE A 219 5.56 -20.68 3.76
C ILE A 219 5.64 -20.73 2.23
N LEU A 220 6.67 -20.13 1.66
CA LEU A 220 7.05 -20.30 0.26
C LEU A 220 8.29 -21.18 0.18
N LEU A 221 8.10 -22.41 -0.29
CA LEU A 221 9.16 -23.38 -0.49
C LEU A 221 9.73 -23.23 -1.90
N VAL A 222 11.04 -23.03 -1.97
CA VAL A 222 11.81 -23.11 -3.21
C VAL A 222 12.52 -24.46 -3.22
N VAL A 223 12.01 -25.37 -4.05
CA VAL A 223 12.52 -26.74 -4.14
C VAL A 223 13.42 -26.86 -5.37
N SER A 224 14.68 -27.29 -5.16
CA SER A 224 15.69 -27.46 -6.22
C SER A 224 16.51 -28.73 -6.00
N ARG A 225 16.66 -29.60 -7.01
CA ARG A 225 17.49 -30.82 -6.90
C ARG A 225 18.99 -30.48 -6.74
N PRO A 226 19.67 -31.00 -5.70
CA PRO A 226 21.11 -30.83 -5.53
C PRO A 226 21.85 -31.76 -6.51
N GLY A 227 22.13 -31.27 -7.71
CA GLY A 227 22.84 -32.05 -8.72
C GLY A 227 23.10 -31.29 -10.02
N ASP A 228 22.27 -30.29 -10.32
CA ASP A 228 22.42 -29.46 -11.52
C ASP A 228 22.82 -28.02 -11.14
N SER A 229 23.96 -27.56 -11.68
CA SER A 229 24.44 -26.19 -11.53
C SER A 229 23.41 -25.17 -12.06
N MET A 230 22.60 -25.55 -13.06
CA MET A 230 21.58 -24.67 -13.64
C MET A 230 20.35 -24.49 -12.73
N ALA A 231 19.90 -25.53 -12.02
CA ALA A 231 18.80 -25.42 -11.07
C ALA A 231 19.19 -24.55 -9.86
N ASN A 232 20.45 -24.66 -9.42
CA ASN A 232 21.00 -23.82 -8.36
C ASN A 232 21.20 -22.37 -8.80
N SER A 233 21.63 -22.12 -10.05
CA SER A 233 21.74 -20.76 -10.57
C SER A 233 20.37 -20.12 -10.81
N ASN A 234 19.38 -20.88 -11.29
CA ASN A 234 18.03 -20.37 -11.55
C ASN A 234 17.29 -20.04 -10.24
N SER A 235 17.40 -20.90 -9.23
CA SER A 235 16.86 -20.61 -7.90
C SER A 235 17.57 -19.44 -7.23
N ALA A 236 18.90 -19.34 -7.33
CA ALA A 236 19.64 -18.19 -6.83
C ALA A 236 19.28 -16.89 -7.57
N SER A 237 19.12 -16.94 -8.90
CA SER A 237 18.74 -15.77 -9.71
C SER A 237 17.33 -15.30 -9.40
N LEU A 238 16.39 -16.22 -9.13
CA LEU A 238 15.04 -15.88 -8.72
C LEU A 238 15.02 -15.26 -7.32
N ILE A 239 15.73 -15.86 -6.36
CA ILE A 239 15.76 -15.37 -4.98
C ILE A 239 16.43 -13.99 -4.89
N ASN A 240 17.48 -13.76 -5.68
CA ASN A 240 18.22 -12.49 -5.69
C ASN A 240 17.59 -11.44 -6.63
N ASP A 241 16.46 -11.74 -7.27
CA ASP A 241 15.74 -10.74 -8.06
C ASP A 241 15.02 -9.77 -7.11
N PRO A 242 15.24 -8.46 -7.21
CA PRO A 242 14.74 -7.51 -6.22
C PRO A 242 13.21 -7.41 -6.19
N GLU A 243 12.53 -7.65 -7.33
CA GLU A 243 11.06 -7.66 -7.38
C GLU A 243 10.51 -8.89 -6.66
N PHE A 244 11.12 -10.05 -6.89
CA PHE A 244 10.74 -11.29 -6.21
C PHE A 244 11.09 -11.26 -4.72
N GLU A 245 12.30 -10.81 -4.38
CA GLU A 245 12.81 -10.72 -3.01
C GLU A 245 11.89 -9.86 -2.15
N SER A 246 11.68 -8.59 -2.51
CA SER A 246 10.80 -7.68 -1.77
C SER A 246 9.40 -8.28 -1.59
N PHE A 247 8.83 -8.82 -2.66
CA PHE A 247 7.48 -9.39 -2.60
C PHE A 247 7.41 -10.66 -1.74
N ALA A 248 8.38 -11.56 -1.86
CA ALA A 248 8.43 -12.79 -1.09
C ALA A 248 8.63 -12.50 0.40
N HIS A 249 9.53 -11.59 0.74
CA HIS A 249 9.83 -11.15 2.10
C HIS A 249 8.69 -10.37 2.77
N ASP A 250 7.80 -9.75 2.01
CA ASP A 250 6.62 -9.07 2.55
C ASP A 250 5.46 -10.02 2.87
N HIS A 251 5.33 -11.12 2.11
CA HIS A 251 4.13 -11.95 2.15
C HIS A 251 4.33 -13.39 2.61
N PHE A 252 5.53 -13.97 2.48
CA PHE A 252 5.81 -15.37 2.75
C PHE A 252 7.03 -15.60 3.65
N VAL A 253 7.06 -16.72 4.36
CA VAL A 253 8.31 -17.22 4.98
C VAL A 253 9.03 -18.06 3.93
N VAL A 254 10.18 -17.59 3.43
CA VAL A 254 10.90 -18.25 2.34
C VAL A 254 11.83 -19.34 2.90
N ALA A 255 11.69 -20.55 2.37
CA ALA A 255 12.52 -21.68 2.75
C ALA A 255 13.04 -22.42 1.51
N ARG A 256 14.32 -22.78 1.52
CA ARG A 256 14.95 -23.55 0.46
C ARG A 256 15.12 -24.98 0.95
N VAL A 257 14.56 -25.93 0.21
CA VAL A 257 14.63 -27.34 0.58
C VAL A 257 15.17 -28.16 -0.59
N ALA A 258 16.16 -29.00 -0.30
CA ALA A 258 16.66 -29.97 -1.25
C ALA A 258 15.74 -31.21 -1.26
N PRO A 259 15.31 -31.73 -2.42
CA PRO A 259 14.47 -32.93 -2.56
C PRO A 259 15.05 -34.20 -1.92
N THR A 260 16.37 -34.27 -1.73
CA THR A 260 17.03 -35.43 -1.14
C THR A 260 17.37 -35.17 0.32
N ALA A 261 16.71 -35.94 1.17
CA ALA A 261 16.69 -35.88 2.61
C ALA A 261 18.05 -35.72 3.30
N SER A 262 18.15 -34.75 4.21
CA SER A 262 18.98 -34.90 5.40
C SER A 262 18.16 -35.61 6.48
N ASN A 263 18.39 -36.91 6.65
CA ASN A 263 18.11 -37.72 7.83
C ASN A 263 16.80 -37.44 8.61
N GLY A 264 15.67 -37.95 8.10
CA GLY A 264 14.42 -38.04 8.83
C GLY A 264 13.33 -38.69 7.98
N SER A 265 12.74 -39.80 8.46
CA SER A 265 11.75 -40.56 7.68
C SER A 265 10.42 -39.81 7.46
N GLN A 266 10.15 -38.74 8.22
CA GLN A 266 8.93 -37.94 8.11
C GLN A 266 9.05 -36.80 7.08
N THR A 267 10.17 -36.06 7.08
CA THR A 267 10.40 -34.91 6.17
C THR A 267 10.39 -35.34 4.69
N SER A 268 10.87 -36.54 4.40
CA SER A 268 10.86 -37.11 3.05
C SER A 268 9.43 -37.36 2.53
N GLN A 269 8.55 -37.80 3.42
CA GLN A 269 7.16 -38.14 3.10
C GLN A 269 6.29 -36.88 3.01
N SER A 270 6.52 -35.89 3.87
CA SER A 270 5.90 -34.56 3.74
C SER A 270 6.29 -33.87 2.43
N MET A 271 7.56 -33.99 2.01
CA MET A 271 8.02 -33.39 0.76
C MET A 271 7.48 -34.11 -0.49
N GLU A 272 7.33 -35.44 -0.43
CA GLU A 272 6.66 -36.22 -1.49
C GLU A 272 5.17 -35.84 -1.61
N ASN A 273 4.49 -35.63 -0.48
CA ASN A 273 3.10 -35.13 -0.45
C ASN A 273 2.99 -33.70 -1.01
N LEU A 274 3.92 -32.82 -0.66
CA LEU A 274 3.96 -31.44 -1.15
C LEU A 274 4.21 -31.34 -2.66
N LEU A 275 5.01 -32.24 -3.21
CA LEU A 275 5.25 -32.37 -4.66
C LEU A 275 4.15 -33.17 -5.38
N GLY A 276 3.17 -33.70 -4.64
CA GLY A 276 2.06 -34.48 -5.20
C GLY A 276 2.52 -35.79 -5.87
N GLY A 277 3.65 -36.36 -5.46
CA GLY A 277 4.25 -37.55 -6.07
C GLY A 277 4.86 -37.31 -7.46
N ALA A 278 4.97 -36.06 -7.92
CA ALA A 278 5.63 -35.74 -9.19
C ALA A 278 7.15 -35.70 -8.99
N GLU A 279 7.88 -36.51 -9.76
CA GLU A 279 9.32 -36.36 -9.86
C GLU A 279 9.64 -35.06 -10.61
N LEU A 280 10.27 -34.13 -9.91
CA LEU A 280 10.81 -32.91 -10.51
C LEU A 280 11.80 -33.25 -11.63
N PRO A 281 11.71 -32.66 -12.83
CA PRO A 281 12.76 -32.77 -13.83
C PRO A 281 14.11 -32.28 -13.29
N ASP A 282 15.21 -32.80 -13.84
CA ASP A 282 16.56 -32.58 -13.30
C ASP A 282 17.00 -31.11 -13.26
N ASN A 283 16.36 -30.25 -14.06
CA ASN A 283 16.63 -28.80 -14.14
C ASN A 283 15.48 -27.93 -13.58
N ALA A 284 14.46 -28.52 -12.96
CA ALA A 284 13.27 -27.81 -12.54
C ALA A 284 13.43 -27.21 -11.14
N VAL A 285 13.09 -25.93 -11.04
CA VAL A 285 12.80 -25.26 -9.77
C VAL A 285 11.29 -25.24 -9.62
N GLU A 286 10.77 -25.66 -8.47
CA GLU A 286 9.35 -25.57 -8.15
C GLU A 286 9.13 -24.75 -6.90
N LEU A 287 8.09 -23.91 -6.97
CA LEU A 287 7.66 -23.03 -5.91
C LEU A 287 6.37 -23.61 -5.34
N ILE A 288 6.36 -23.92 -4.05
CA ILE A 288 5.20 -24.47 -3.36
C ILE A 288 4.84 -23.55 -2.20
N VAL A 289 3.56 -23.20 -2.08
CA VAL A 289 3.06 -22.46 -0.93
C VAL A 289 2.31 -23.41 -0.01
N THR A 290 2.63 -23.38 1.28
CA THR A 290 1.99 -24.21 2.31
C THR A 290 1.84 -23.42 3.61
N ASP A 291 0.87 -23.78 4.46
CA ASP A 291 0.70 -23.17 5.79
C ASP A 291 1.31 -24.03 6.91
N ASP A 292 1.36 -25.34 6.71
CA ASP A 292 1.70 -26.35 7.71
C ASP A 292 2.95 -27.15 7.36
N GLY A 293 3.44 -27.05 6.12
CA GLY A 293 4.54 -27.86 5.63
C GLY A 293 4.10 -29.24 5.12
N GLU A 294 2.79 -29.50 5.02
CA GLU A 294 2.24 -30.79 4.63
C GLU A 294 1.33 -30.69 3.41
N ILE A 295 0.48 -29.66 3.36
CA ILE A 295 -0.52 -29.51 2.29
C ILE A 295 -0.08 -28.41 1.32
N PRO A 296 0.08 -28.71 0.02
CA PRO A 296 0.36 -27.69 -0.98
C PRO A 296 -0.92 -26.89 -1.27
N LEU A 297 -0.89 -25.59 -1.03
CA LEU A 297 -1.98 -24.65 -1.32
C LEU A 297 -1.88 -24.04 -2.71
N PHE A 298 -0.65 -23.96 -3.22
CA PHE A 298 -0.34 -23.44 -4.55
C PHE A 298 1.00 -24.01 -5.00
N SER A 299 1.12 -24.37 -6.27
CA SER A 299 2.40 -24.71 -6.89
C SER A 299 2.56 -24.01 -8.23
N GLN A 300 3.79 -23.61 -8.54
CA GLN A 300 4.16 -23.00 -9.82
C GLN A 300 5.60 -23.35 -10.17
N SER A 301 5.88 -23.52 -11.47
CA SER A 301 7.26 -23.68 -11.94
C SER A 301 8.07 -22.40 -11.74
N GLY A 302 9.19 -22.52 -11.05
CA GLY A 302 10.21 -21.48 -10.86
C GLY A 302 11.11 -21.26 -12.07
N ALA A 303 10.91 -21.98 -13.17
CA ALA A 303 11.60 -21.73 -14.45
C ALA A 303 10.98 -20.55 -15.23
N GLN A 304 9.90 -19.96 -14.72
CA GLN A 304 9.24 -18.80 -15.34
C GLN A 304 9.95 -17.49 -14.98
N PRO A 305 9.78 -16.41 -15.76
CA PRO A 305 10.30 -15.09 -15.39
C PRO A 305 9.78 -14.63 -14.02
N PRO A 306 10.59 -13.93 -13.20
CA PRO A 306 10.20 -13.47 -11.86
C PRO A 306 8.87 -12.73 -11.82
N ALA A 307 8.64 -11.79 -12.76
CA ALA A 307 7.39 -11.05 -12.86
C ALA A 307 6.15 -11.96 -13.03
N ARG A 308 6.28 -13.10 -13.74
CA ARG A 308 5.17 -14.05 -13.92
C ARG A 308 4.90 -14.86 -12.65
N ILE A 309 5.97 -15.19 -11.92
CA ILE A 309 5.90 -15.87 -10.62
C ILE A 309 5.21 -14.96 -9.61
N VAL A 310 5.69 -13.72 -9.48
CA VAL A 310 5.11 -12.71 -8.58
C VAL A 310 3.62 -12.49 -8.89
N ASN A 311 3.24 -12.40 -10.17
CA ASN A 311 1.84 -12.27 -10.55
C ASN A 311 0.98 -13.49 -10.17
N GLY A 312 1.53 -14.70 -10.28
CA GLY A 312 0.87 -15.93 -9.82
C GLY A 312 0.62 -15.90 -8.31
N LEU A 313 1.64 -15.56 -7.54
CA LEU A 313 1.57 -15.44 -6.08
C LEU A 313 0.61 -14.33 -5.63
N LYS A 314 0.61 -13.16 -6.29
CA LYS A 314 -0.37 -12.08 -6.04
C LYS A 314 -1.81 -12.56 -6.20
N ARG A 315 -2.10 -13.31 -7.27
CA ARG A 315 -3.44 -13.88 -7.51
C ARG A 315 -3.82 -14.89 -6.43
N PHE A 316 -2.88 -15.73 -6.01
CA PHE A 316 -3.09 -16.68 -4.91
C PHE A 316 -3.45 -15.94 -3.60
N LEU A 317 -2.68 -14.91 -3.22
CA LEU A 317 -2.95 -14.13 -2.00
C LEU A 317 -4.32 -13.44 -2.05
N ALA A 318 -4.68 -12.86 -3.20
CA ALA A 318 -6.00 -12.24 -3.40
C ALA A 318 -7.14 -13.25 -3.24
N ALA A 319 -7.02 -14.43 -3.85
CA ALA A 319 -8.01 -15.51 -3.73
C ALA A 319 -8.16 -15.97 -2.27
N ARG A 320 -7.04 -16.09 -1.55
CA ARG A 320 -7.02 -16.49 -0.13
C ARG A 320 -7.67 -15.44 0.78
N GLN A 321 -7.42 -14.16 0.53
CA GLN A 321 -8.07 -13.07 1.26
C GLN A 321 -9.59 -13.07 1.04
N ALA A 322 -10.03 -13.27 -0.21
CA ALA A 322 -11.45 -13.38 -0.55
C ALA A 322 -12.13 -14.56 0.15
N ALA A 323 -11.47 -15.73 0.20
CA ALA A 323 -11.98 -16.91 0.90
C ALA A 323 -12.19 -16.63 2.40
N ARG A 324 -11.22 -16.00 3.07
CA ARG A 324 -11.32 -15.62 4.50
C ARG A 324 -12.44 -14.65 4.78
N LEU A 325 -12.62 -13.63 3.93
CA LEU A 325 -13.72 -12.67 4.06
C LEU A 325 -15.08 -13.36 3.91
N SER A 326 -15.19 -14.30 2.97
CA SER A 326 -16.42 -15.06 2.77
C SER A 326 -16.76 -15.99 3.95
N GLU A 327 -15.75 -16.53 4.63
CA GLU A 327 -15.93 -17.38 5.80
C GLU A 327 -16.28 -16.57 7.04
N ALA A 328 -15.64 -15.41 7.24
CA ALA A 328 -15.99 -14.47 8.30
C ALA A 328 -17.42 -13.94 8.16
N ALA A 329 -17.89 -13.70 6.93
CA ALA A 329 -19.26 -13.27 6.67
C ALA A 329 -20.33 -14.35 6.90
N ARG A 330 -19.94 -15.63 7.01
CA ARG A 330 -20.84 -16.76 7.29
C ARG A 330 -20.94 -17.12 8.78
N ARG A 331 -20.02 -16.61 9.61
CA ARG A 331 -20.01 -16.83 11.06
C ARG A 331 -20.70 -15.69 11.78
#